data_AF-A0A7C2EB82-F1
#
_entry.id   AF-A0A7C2EB82-F1
#
_cell.length_a   1.000
_cell.length_b   1.000
_cell.length_c   1.000
_cell.angle_alpha   90.00
_cell.angle_beta   90.00
_cell.angle_gamma   90.00
#
_symmetry.space_group_name_H-M   'P 1'
#
loop_
_entity.id
_entity.type
_entity.pdbx_description
1 polymer ?
#
loop_
_entity_poly.entity_id
_entity_poly.type
_entity_poly.pdbx_seq_one_letter_code
_entity_poly.pdbx_strand_id
1 'polypeptide(L)'
;FSLRTVRPKGYALPSDGPVGQALARLGCRLERPAHIHFRISAPGFQRLTTHIFDRDDPAIGNDALFGVRPALLGEFRPVPGGYALDVEFVLAPEAAP
;
A
#
# COMPACT_ATOMS: atom_id res chain seq x y z
N PHE A 1 12.50 -3.66 -12.89
CA PHE A 1 12.24 -5.10 -12.69
C PHE A 1 10.80 -5.40 -13.14
N SER A 2 10.39 -6.67 -13.31
CA SER A 2 9.01 -7.04 -13.63
C SER A 2 8.53 -8.15 -12.68
N LEU A 3 7.28 -8.08 -12.23
CA LEU A 3 6.66 -9.02 -11.32
C LEU A 3 5.31 -9.46 -11.88
N ARG A 4 5.03 -10.77 -11.88
CA ARG A 4 3.72 -11.34 -12.19
C ARG A 4 3.10 -11.89 -10.93
N THR A 5 1.93 -11.38 -10.57
CA THR A 5 1.20 -11.76 -9.35
C THR A 5 -0.31 -11.60 -9.55
N VAL A 6 -1.09 -11.78 -8.49
CA VAL A 6 -2.54 -11.56 -8.46
C VAL A 6 -2.84 -10.15 -7.96
N ARG A 7 -3.82 -9.47 -8.57
CA ARG A 7 -4.31 -8.16 -8.08
C ARG A 7 -4.81 -8.34 -6.64
N PRO A 8 -4.31 -7.55 -5.66
CA PRO A 8 -4.71 -7.71 -4.27
C PRO A 8 -6.16 -7.30 -4.06
N LYS A 9 -6.73 -7.71 -2.92
CA LYS A 9 -8.00 -7.22 -2.39
C LYS A 9 -7.74 -6.49 -1.07
N GLY A 10 -8.52 -5.45 -0.77
CA GLY A 10 -8.57 -4.86 0.56
C GLY A 10 -9.03 -5.86 1.62
N TYR A 11 -8.73 -5.57 2.88
CA TYR A 11 -9.04 -6.44 4.01
C TYR A 11 -9.39 -5.64 5.26
N ALA A 12 -10.09 -6.26 6.21
CA ALA A 12 -10.39 -5.65 7.50
C ALA A 12 -9.39 -6.14 8.57
N LEU A 13 -8.98 -5.24 9.45
CA LEU A 13 -8.25 -5.60 10.67
C LEU A 13 -9.16 -6.39 11.61
N PRO A 14 -8.61 -7.35 12.38
CA PRO A 14 -9.37 -8.05 13.42
C PRO A 14 -9.95 -7.07 14.45
N SER A 15 -11.25 -7.21 14.74
CA SER A 15 -11.99 -6.32 15.64
C SER A 15 -12.04 -6.81 17.10
N ASP A 16 -11.75 -8.09 17.33
CA ASP A 16 -11.90 -8.78 18.61
C ASP A 16 -10.72 -8.55 19.58
N GLY A 17 -9.57 -8.11 19.07
CA GLY A 17 -8.39 -7.78 19.86
C GLY A 17 -8.38 -6.38 20.48
N PRO A 18 -7.40 -6.07 21.36
CA PRO A 18 -7.29 -4.78 22.04
C PRO A 18 -7.24 -3.57 21.09
N VAL A 19 -6.56 -3.72 19.96
CA VAL A 19 -6.46 -2.67 18.93
C VAL A 19 -7.82 -2.43 18.26
N GLY A 20 -8.51 -3.50 17.86
CA GLY A 20 -9.84 -3.42 17.27
C GLY A 20 -10.86 -2.75 18.20
N GLN A 21 -10.84 -3.12 19.48
CA GLN A 21 -11.68 -2.49 20.51
C GLN A 21 -11.35 -1.01 20.74
N ALA A 22 -10.06 -0.65 20.75
CA ALA A 22 -9.64 0.75 20.89
C ALA A 22 -10.09 1.60 19.68
N LEU A 23 -9.87 1.11 18.47
CA LEU A 23 -10.28 1.78 17.23
C LEU A 23 -11.81 1.92 17.14
N ALA A 24 -12.57 0.89 17.54
CA ALA A 24 -14.02 0.95 17.59
C ALA A 24 -14.53 2.05 18.54
N ARG A 25 -13.91 2.23 19.71
CA ARG A 25 -14.24 3.31 20.66
C ARG A 25 -13.94 4.71 20.10
N LEU A 26 -12.97 4.81 19.19
CA LEU A 26 -12.64 6.04 18.47
C LEU A 26 -13.51 6.26 17.22
N GLY A 27 -14.43 5.34 16.91
CA GLY A 27 -15.24 5.39 15.69
C GLY A 27 -14.43 5.14 14.41
N CYS A 28 -13.22 4.58 14.52
CA CYS A 28 -12.38 4.28 13.38
C CYS A 28 -12.90 3.05 12.63
N ARG A 29 -12.87 3.13 11.31
CA ARG A 29 -13.09 1.98 10.43
C ARG A 29 -11.84 1.09 10.48
N LEU A 30 -12.05 -0.22 10.27
CA LEU A 30 -10.98 -1.22 10.34
C LEU A 30 -10.50 -1.70 8.95
N GLU A 31 -11.02 -1.09 7.88
CA GLU A 31 -10.70 -1.46 6.52
C GLU A 31 -9.31 -0.97 6.12
N ARG A 32 -8.62 -1.78 5.33
CA ARG A 32 -7.41 -1.40 4.62
C ARG A 32 -7.65 -1.62 3.13
N PRO A 33 -7.44 -0.58 2.28
CA PRO A 33 -7.60 -0.72 0.84
C PRO A 33 -6.60 -1.72 0.26
N ALA A 34 -6.89 -2.30 -0.91
CA ALA A 34 -5.99 -3.20 -1.60
C ALA A 34 -4.61 -2.55 -1.84
N HIS A 35 -3.53 -3.24 -1.50
CA HIS A 35 -2.18 -2.73 -1.67
C HIS A 35 -1.13 -3.81 -1.83
N ILE A 36 0.03 -3.41 -2.37
CA ILE A 36 1.23 -4.21 -2.50
C ILE A 36 2.34 -3.56 -1.67
N HIS A 37 3.01 -4.37 -0.84
CA HIS A 37 4.15 -3.93 -0.05
C HIS A 37 5.44 -3.99 -0.88
N PHE A 38 6.27 -2.95 -0.75
CA PHE A 38 7.59 -2.89 -1.37
C PHE A 38 8.67 -2.58 -0.33
N ARG A 39 9.78 -3.30 -0.42
CA ARG A 39 11.02 -2.99 0.28
C ARG A 39 12.15 -3.02 -0.74
N ILE A 40 12.72 -1.87 -1.05
CA ILE A 40 13.65 -1.68 -2.16
C ILE A 40 14.96 -1.12 -1.63
N SER A 41 16.07 -1.69 -2.10
CA SER A 41 17.43 -1.30 -1.71
C SER A 41 18.33 -1.30 -2.95
N ALA A 42 19.28 -0.38 -2.97
CA ALA A 42 20.37 -0.34 -3.94
C ALA A 42 21.66 0.17 -3.24
N PRO A 43 22.86 -0.24 -3.66
CA PRO A 43 24.11 0.25 -3.07
C PRO A 43 24.23 1.78 -3.13
N GLY A 44 24.57 2.42 -2.01
CA GLY A 44 24.71 3.89 -1.91
C GLY A 44 23.38 4.64 -1.77
N PHE A 45 22.26 3.94 -1.58
CA PHE A 45 20.94 4.54 -1.40
C PHE A 45 20.24 4.01 -0.15
N GLN A 46 19.47 4.90 0.48
CA GLN A 46 18.63 4.54 1.62
C GLN A 46 17.56 3.53 1.19
N ARG A 47 17.32 2.54 2.05
CA ARG A 47 16.27 1.55 1.84
C ARG A 47 14.88 2.20 1.90
N LEU A 48 14.09 2.03 0.84
CA LEU A 48 12.69 2.43 0.79
C LEU A 48 11.79 1.29 1.27
N THR A 49 10.93 1.55 2.25
CA THR A 49 9.81 0.67 2.64
C THR A 49 8.53 1.43 2.37
N THR A 50 7.69 0.94 1.46
CA THR A 50 6.50 1.66 1.00
C THR A 50 5.39 0.69 0.57
N HIS A 51 4.24 1.24 0.19
CA HIS A 51 3.11 0.52 -0.36
C HIS A 51 2.64 1.20 -1.63
N ILE A 52 2.04 0.43 -2.55
CA ILE A 52 1.23 0.98 -3.64
C ILE A 52 -0.20 0.49 -3.45
N PHE A 53 -1.12 1.45 -3.34
CA PHE A 53 -2.55 1.21 -3.15
C PHE A 53 -3.28 1.20 -4.48
N ASP A 54 -4.30 0.36 -4.61
CA ASP A 54 -5.19 0.38 -5.77
C ASP A 54 -6.09 1.61 -5.72
N ARG A 55 -5.94 2.53 -6.69
CA ARG A 55 -6.66 3.81 -6.71
C ARG A 55 -8.18 3.69 -6.72
N ASP A 56 -8.70 2.55 -7.15
CA ASP A 56 -10.14 2.30 -7.29
C ASP A 56 -10.73 1.57 -6.07
N ASP A 57 -9.92 1.28 -5.04
CA ASP A 57 -10.42 0.59 -3.84
C ASP A 57 -11.34 1.51 -3.01
N PRO A 58 -12.55 1.05 -2.65
CA PRO A 58 -13.53 1.86 -1.93
C PRO A 58 -13.09 2.28 -0.52
N ALA A 59 -12.10 1.59 0.07
CA ALA A 59 -11.57 1.91 1.39
C ALA A 59 -10.44 2.95 1.36
N ILE A 60 -10.07 3.52 0.20
CA ILE A 60 -8.98 4.53 0.11
C ILE A 60 -9.16 5.70 1.06
N GLY A 61 -10.38 6.21 1.20
CA GLY A 61 -10.69 7.33 2.10
C GLY A 61 -10.80 6.93 3.57
N ASN A 62 -10.70 5.64 3.89
CA ASN A 62 -11.06 5.07 5.18
C ASN A 62 -9.99 4.11 5.73
N ASP A 63 -8.75 4.18 5.24
CA ASP A 63 -7.67 3.29 5.68
C ASP A 63 -7.42 3.42 7.20
N ALA A 64 -7.61 2.30 7.91
CA ALA A 64 -7.48 2.21 9.36
C ALA A 64 -6.09 2.60 9.88
N LEU A 65 -5.06 2.53 9.03
CA LEU A 65 -3.67 2.82 9.39
C LEU A 65 -3.17 4.18 8.90
N PHE A 66 -4.03 4.99 8.27
CA PHE A 66 -3.67 6.30 7.72
C PHE A 66 -2.44 6.29 6.81
N GLY A 67 -2.18 5.15 6.15
CA GLY A 67 -1.00 4.90 5.32
C GLY A 67 -1.17 5.38 3.88
N VAL A 68 -2.41 5.61 3.44
CA VAL A 68 -2.70 6.13 2.09
C VAL A 68 -2.15 7.55 1.94
N ARG A 69 -1.46 7.77 0.82
CA ARG A 69 -0.99 9.07 0.36
C ARG A 69 -1.27 9.18 -1.14
N PRO A 70 -1.61 10.36 -1.69
CA PRO A 70 -1.91 10.50 -3.11
C PRO A 70 -0.80 9.97 -4.04
N ALA A 71 0.46 10.20 -3.66
CA ALA A 71 1.64 9.73 -4.41
C ALA A 71 1.83 8.20 -4.40
N LEU A 72 1.08 7.46 -3.59
CA LEU A 72 1.16 6.01 -3.45
C LEU A 72 -0.04 5.29 -4.11
N LEU A 73 -0.89 6.02 -4.83
CA LEU A 73 -2.01 5.45 -5.57
C LEU A 73 -1.55 4.97 -6.95
N GLY A 74 -1.73 3.68 -7.21
CA GLY A 74 -1.45 3.04 -8.50
C GLY A 74 -2.71 2.77 -9.29
N GLU A 75 -2.61 2.85 -10.61
CA GLU A 75 -3.71 2.52 -11.53
C GLU A 75 -3.51 1.11 -12.10
N PHE A 76 -4.38 0.18 -11.70
CA PHE A 76 -4.43 -1.17 -12.27
C PHE A 76 -5.18 -1.13 -13.61
N ARG A 77 -4.43 -0.93 -14.70
CA ARG A 77 -5.00 -0.84 -16.04
C ARG A 77 -5.37 -2.22 -16.58
N PRO A 78 -6.60 -2.42 -17.07
CA PRO A 78 -6.98 -3.67 -17.73
C PRO A 78 -6.08 -3.95 -18.94
N VAL A 79 -5.64 -5.20 -19.08
CA VAL A 79 -4.92 -5.70 -20.25
C VAL A 79 -5.47 -7.09 -20.63
N PRO A 80 -5.25 -7.60 -21.85
CA PRO A 80 -5.64 -8.96 -22.19
C PRO A 80 -5.09 -9.98 -21.17
N GLY A 81 -5.99 -10.71 -20.53
CA GLY A 81 -5.62 -11.73 -19.54
C GLY A 81 -5.32 -11.22 -18.12
N GLY A 82 -5.57 -9.94 -17.80
CA GLY A 82 -5.44 -9.46 -16.42
C GLY A 82 -5.33 -7.94 -16.29
N TYR A 83 -4.39 -7.51 -15.45
CA TYR A 83 -4.12 -6.10 -15.17
C TYR A 83 -2.62 -5.82 -15.23
N ALA A 84 -2.28 -4.60 -15.62
CA ALA A 84 -0.92 -4.06 -15.55
C ALA A 84 -0.88 -2.87 -14.61
N LEU A 85 0.22 -2.76 -13.86
CA LEU A 85 0.51 -1.64 -12.97
C LEU A 85 1.97 -1.24 -13.19
N ASP A 86 2.20 0.01 -13.57
CA ASP A 86 3.54 0.59 -13.65
C ASP A 86 3.81 1.43 -12.41
N VAL A 87 4.99 1.25 -11.82
CA VAL A 87 5.43 1.99 -10.63
C VAL A 87 6.90 2.35 -10.79
N GLU A 88 7.20 3.63 -10.57
CA GLU A 88 8.56 4.12 -10.46
C GLU A 88 8.93 4.34 -9.00
N PHE A 89 10.12 3.88 -8.61
CA PHE A 89 10.65 4.07 -7.27
C PHE A 89 11.93 4.90 -7.35
N VAL A 90 11.93 6.03 -6.66
CA VAL A 90 13.10 6.91 -6.53
C VAL A 90 13.67 6.73 -5.14
N LEU A 91 14.93 6.31 -5.05
CA LEU A 91 15.63 6.14 -3.76
C LEU A 91 16.44 7.40 -3.44
N ALA A 92 16.43 7.78 -2.16
CA ALA A 92 17.31 8.85 -1.67
C ALA A 92 18.74 8.30 -1.53
N PRO A 93 19.78 9.04 -1.94
CA PRO A 93 21.16 8.68 -1.64
C PRO A 93 21.37 8.53 -0.13
N GLU A 94 22.26 7.63 0.27
CA GLU A 94 22.76 7.64 1.65
C GLU A 94 23.49 8.97 1.90
N ALA A 95 23.34 9.52 3.10
CA ALA A 95 24.12 10.70 3.47
C ALA A 95 25.61 10.34 3.38
N ALA A 96 26.42 11.25 2.83
CA ALA A 96 27.86 11.11 2.93
C ALA A 96 28.23 11.00 4.43
N PRO A 97 29.16 10.10 4.79
CA PRO A 97 29.57 9.92 6.18
C PRO A 97 30.12 11.21 6.80
#